data_AF-A0AAV4Z0T9-F1
#
_entry.id   AF-A0AAV4Z0T9-F1
#
_cell.length_a   1.000
_cell.length_b   1.000
_cell.length_c   1.000
_cell.angle_alpha   90.00
_cell.angle_beta   90.00
_cell.angle_gamma   90.00
#
_symmetry.space_group_name_H-M   'P 1'
#
loop_
_entity.id
_entity.type
_entity.pdbx_description
1 polymer ?
#
loop_
_entity_poly.entity_id
_entity_poly.type
_entity_poly.pdbx_seq_one_letter_code
_entity_poly.pdbx_strand_id
1 'polypeptide(L)'
;MMDWNERVQAVLDHFGERKRKFTVDECLKLIDFFAQKGTATETEMQSHGSPDFVATILGHVTTAVHGAGRVPPENGWYRHRSTGEGYIIDPGFAEAWLATIPRRAR
;
A
#
# COMPACT_ATOMS: atom_id res chain seq x y z
N MET A 1 3.66 -19.83 -2.87
CA MET A 1 2.57 -18.85 -3.04
C MET A 1 2.64 -17.92 -1.84
N MET A 2 2.62 -16.61 -2.05
CA MET A 2 2.76 -15.63 -0.96
C MET A 2 1.45 -15.58 -0.17
N ASP A 3 1.50 -15.66 1.17
CA ASP A 3 0.30 -15.47 1.99
C ASP A 3 0.03 -13.97 2.16
N TRP A 4 -0.92 -13.46 1.38
CA TRP A 4 -1.25 -12.05 1.40
C TRP A 4 -1.89 -11.58 2.70
N ASN A 5 -2.56 -12.45 3.45
CA ASN A 5 -3.15 -12.08 4.74
C ASN A 5 -2.05 -11.80 5.78
N GLU A 6 -1.04 -12.67 5.85
CA GLU A 6 0.11 -12.46 6.74
C GLU A 6 0.85 -11.16 6.40
N ARG A 7 1.03 -10.87 5.10
CA ARG A 7 1.73 -9.67 4.63
C ARG A 7 0.95 -8.40 4.90
N VAL A 8 -0.36 -8.42 4.70
CA VAL A 8 -1.24 -7.29 5.05
C VAL A 8 -1.21 -7.03 6.56
N GLN A 9 -1.24 -8.09 7.38
CA GLN A 9 -1.12 -7.93 8.83
C GLN A 9 0.23 -7.31 9.21
N ALA A 10 1.33 -7.75 8.60
CA ALA A 10 2.64 -7.14 8.82
C ALA A 10 2.69 -5.66 8.42
N VAL A 11 1.96 -5.23 7.38
CA VAL A 11 1.82 -3.81 7.02
C VAL A 11 1.08 -3.02 8.10
N LEU A 12 -0.02 -3.57 8.62
CA LEU A 12 -0.79 -2.93 9.69
C LEU A 12 0.03 -2.80 10.98
N ASP A 13 0.74 -3.86 11.37
CA ASP A 13 1.61 -3.86 12.53
C ASP A 13 2.76 -2.86 12.35
N HIS A 14 3.39 -2.86 11.17
CA HIS A 14 4.43 -1.88 10.82
C HIS A 14 3.91 -0.43 10.91
N PHE A 15 2.65 -0.21 10.54
CA PHE A 15 1.97 1.07 10.65
C PHE A 15 1.73 1.51 12.11
N GLY A 16 1.45 0.57 13.01
CA GLY A 16 1.24 0.85 14.44
C GLY A 16 2.50 1.12 15.28
N GLU A 17 3.68 0.67 14.83
CA GLU A 17 4.86 0.56 15.71
C GLU A 17 5.70 1.85 15.94
N ARG A 18 5.39 3.01 15.33
CA ARG A 18 6.26 4.22 15.48
C ARG A 18 5.54 5.57 15.44
N LYS A 19 6.16 6.59 16.06
CA LYS A 19 5.89 8.02 15.78
C LYS A 19 6.26 8.30 14.33
N ARG A 20 5.27 8.63 13.51
CA ARG A 20 5.42 8.84 12.06
C ARG A 20 5.27 10.32 11.71
N LYS A 21 5.88 10.70 10.59
CA LYS A 21 5.72 12.02 9.95
C LYS A 21 4.25 12.26 9.54
N PHE A 22 3.53 11.18 9.22
CA PHE A 22 2.13 11.19 8.80
C PHE A 22 1.29 10.33 9.74
N THR A 23 0.01 10.65 9.90
CA THR A 23 -0.87 9.85 10.78
C THR A 23 -1.13 8.47 10.15
N VAL A 24 -1.35 7.47 11.00
CA VAL A 24 -1.66 6.09 10.53
C VAL A 24 -2.92 6.09 9.67
N ASP A 25 -3.94 6.88 10.04
CA ASP A 25 -5.20 6.99 9.30
C ASP A 25 -4.99 7.51 7.86
N GLU A 26 -4.18 8.56 7.67
CA GLU A 26 -3.83 9.07 6.33
C GLU A 26 -3.08 8.03 5.50
N CYS A 27 -2.13 7.31 6.12
CA CYS A 27 -1.39 6.24 5.46
C CYS A 27 -2.34 5.14 4.96
N LEU A 28 -3.29 4.73 5.81
CA LEU A 28 -4.26 3.68 5.51
C LEU A 28 -5.22 4.10 4.41
N LYS A 29 -5.72 5.35 4.43
CA LYS A 29 -6.65 5.87 3.42
C LYS A 29 -6.11 5.80 1.99
N LEU A 30 -4.83 6.07 1.78
CA LEU A 30 -4.20 5.94 0.46
C LEU A 30 -4.24 4.48 -0.02
N ILE A 31 -3.91 3.52 0.85
CA ILE A 31 -3.89 2.10 0.49
C ILE A 31 -5.31 1.53 0.37
N ASP A 32 -6.25 2.00 1.18
CA ASP A 32 -7.67 1.66 1.04
C ASP A 32 -8.21 2.09 -0.33
N PHE A 33 -7.92 3.33 -0.76
CA PHE A 33 -8.26 3.81 -2.10
C PHE A 33 -7.63 2.93 -3.19
N PHE A 34 -6.33 2.66 -3.08
CA PHE A 34 -5.61 1.91 -4.11
C PHE A 34 -6.10 0.45 -4.21
N ALA A 35 -6.37 -0.19 -3.07
CA ALA A 35 -6.91 -1.55 -3.01
C ALA A 35 -8.35 -1.62 -3.55
N GLN A 36 -9.20 -0.62 -3.27
CA GLN A 36 -10.56 -0.57 -3.81
C GLN A 36 -10.56 -0.39 -5.33
N LYS A 37 -9.63 0.41 -5.84
CA LYS A 37 -9.61 0.76 -7.26
C LYS A 37 -8.90 -0.27 -8.13
N GLY A 38 -7.90 -0.97 -7.59
CA GLY A 38 -7.08 -1.93 -8.33
C GLY A 38 -6.03 -1.30 -9.26
N THR A 39 -6.32 -0.15 -9.86
CA THR A 39 -5.39 0.62 -10.69
C THR A 39 -5.62 2.12 -10.50
N ALA A 40 -4.55 2.88 -10.27
CA ALA A 40 -4.63 4.32 -10.04
C ALA A 40 -3.54 5.07 -10.82
N THR A 41 -3.84 6.25 -11.34
CA THR A 41 -2.82 7.12 -11.94
C THR A 41 -2.00 7.85 -10.87
N GLU A 42 -0.88 8.45 -11.26
CA GLU A 42 -0.10 9.31 -10.36
C GLU A 42 -0.93 10.46 -9.79
N THR A 43 -1.72 11.14 -10.62
CA THR A 43 -2.60 12.24 -10.19
C THR A 43 -3.63 11.77 -9.16
N GLU A 44 -4.18 10.58 -9.33
CA GLU A 44 -5.16 10.02 -8.42
C GLU A 44 -4.55 9.66 -7.07
N MET A 45 -3.36 9.05 -7.07
CA MET A 45 -2.62 8.79 -5.84
C MET A 45 -2.24 10.10 -5.13
N GLN A 46 -1.85 11.12 -5.88
CA GLN A 46 -1.51 12.45 -5.35
C GLN A 46 -2.72 13.25 -4.86
N SER A 47 -3.95 12.84 -5.15
CA SER A 47 -5.14 13.46 -4.53
C SER A 47 -5.20 13.19 -3.01
N HIS A 48 -4.48 12.19 -2.52
CA HIS A 48 -4.35 11.85 -1.10
C HIS A 48 -3.16 12.52 -0.41
N GLY A 49 -2.25 13.17 -1.14
CA GLY A 49 -1.08 13.82 -0.57
C GLY A 49 0.00 14.17 -1.59
N SER A 50 1.10 14.76 -1.12
CA SER A 50 2.23 15.12 -1.99
C SER A 50 2.88 13.89 -2.65
N PRO A 51 3.63 14.07 -3.75
CA PRO A 51 4.42 12.98 -4.33
C PRO A 51 5.36 12.29 -3.32
N ASP A 52 5.96 13.07 -2.41
CA ASP A 52 6.79 12.55 -1.30
C ASP A 52 5.98 11.70 -0.32
N PHE A 53 4.75 12.12 0.01
CA PHE A 53 3.83 11.34 0.83
C PHE A 53 3.52 10.00 0.16
N VAL A 54 3.07 10.01 -1.10
CA VAL A 54 2.74 8.79 -1.84
C VAL A 54 3.95 7.84 -1.90
N ALA A 55 5.11 8.34 -2.32
CA ALA A 55 6.33 7.54 -2.40
C ALA A 55 6.73 6.95 -1.03
N THR A 56 6.62 7.75 0.03
CA THR A 56 6.90 7.31 1.40
C THR A 56 5.97 6.16 1.81
N ILE A 57 4.65 6.32 1.65
CA ILE A 57 3.68 5.29 2.05
C ILE A 57 3.90 4.01 1.24
N LEU A 58 4.05 4.10 -0.08
CA LEU A 58 4.34 2.94 -0.93
C LEU A 58 5.64 2.24 -0.50
N GLY A 59 6.69 3.00 -0.15
CA GLY A 59 7.95 2.47 0.36
C GLY A 59 7.81 1.75 1.71
N HIS A 60 7.00 2.27 2.62
CA HIS A 60 6.73 1.61 3.90
C HIS A 60 5.95 0.29 3.72
N VAL A 61 4.91 0.28 2.90
CA VAL A 61 4.17 -0.96 2.61
C VAL A 61 5.10 -1.97 1.96
N THR A 62 5.91 -1.54 0.99
CA THR A 62 6.91 -2.41 0.34
C THR A 62 7.88 -3.00 1.36
N THR A 63 8.37 -2.19 2.29
CA THR A 63 9.28 -2.63 3.36
C THR A 63 8.62 -3.66 4.27
N ALA A 64 7.36 -3.46 4.63
CA ALA A 64 6.62 -4.40 5.48
C ALA A 64 6.32 -5.71 4.73
N VAL A 65 5.95 -5.64 3.46
CA VAL A 65 5.64 -6.83 2.64
C VAL A 65 6.90 -7.63 2.32
N HIS A 66 7.98 -6.98 1.88
CA HIS A 66 9.15 -7.68 1.32
C HIS A 66 10.38 -7.70 2.23
N GLY A 67 10.41 -6.88 3.28
CA GLY A 67 11.58 -6.58 4.10
C GLY A 67 12.32 -5.31 3.65
N ALA A 68 13.21 -4.80 4.49
CA ALA A 68 13.96 -3.56 4.24
C ALA A 68 14.79 -3.60 2.94
N GLY A 69 14.78 -2.49 2.19
CA GLY A 69 15.65 -2.28 1.03
C GLY A 69 15.25 -3.01 -0.25
N ARG A 70 14.09 -3.67 -0.31
CA ARG A 70 13.61 -4.33 -1.53
C ARG A 70 12.63 -3.44 -2.29
N VAL A 71 12.95 -3.13 -3.54
CA VAL A 71 11.96 -2.67 -4.54
C VAL A 71 10.96 -3.81 -4.76
N PRO A 72 9.65 -3.55 -4.98
CA PRO A 72 8.73 -4.64 -5.28
C PRO A 72 9.26 -5.41 -6.49
N PRO A 73 9.46 -6.75 -6.40
CA PRO A 73 9.82 -7.56 -7.55
C PRO A 73 8.70 -7.49 -8.61
N GLU A 74 8.89 -8.08 -9.80
CA GLU A 74 7.84 -8.16 -10.84
C GLU A 74 6.52 -8.81 -10.34
N ASN A 75 6.55 -9.49 -9.19
CA ASN A 75 5.40 -10.04 -8.46
C ASN A 75 5.23 -9.41 -7.06
N GLY A 76 5.52 -8.11 -6.93
CA GLY A 76 5.33 -7.34 -5.71
C GLY A 76 3.86 -7.03 -5.44
N TRP A 77 3.56 -6.45 -4.28
CA TRP A 77 2.20 -6.06 -3.91
C TRP A 77 1.60 -4.96 -4.83
N TYR A 78 2.45 -4.27 -5.59
CA TYR A 78 2.05 -3.41 -6.70
C TYR A 78 3.17 -3.34 -7.75
N ARG A 79 2.81 -2.84 -8.94
CA ARG A 79 3.72 -2.54 -10.05
C ARG A 79 3.45 -1.14 -10.58
N HIS A 80 4.52 -0.44 -10.99
CA HIS A 80 4.43 0.84 -11.68
C HIS A 80 4.47 0.60 -13.19
N ARG A 81 3.53 1.19 -13.94
CA ARG A 81 3.47 1.10 -15.40
C ARG A 81 4.26 2.26 -16.01
N SER A 82 5.49 1.97 -16.44
CA SER A 82 6.41 2.96 -17.03
C SER A 82 5.87 3.64 -18.31
N THR A 83 4.91 3.03 -19.00
CA THR A 83 4.34 3.52 -20.26
C THR A 83 2.97 4.20 -20.11
N GLY A 84 2.46 4.37 -18.89
CA GLY A 84 1.11 4.92 -18.68
C GLY A 84 0.85 5.52 -17.30
N GLU A 85 1.88 6.07 -16.64
CA GLU A 85 1.78 6.91 -15.43
C GLU A 85 0.80 6.38 -14.37
N GLY A 86 0.92 5.08 -14.06
CA GLY A 86 -0.06 4.42 -13.20
C GLY A 86 0.47 3.26 -12.41
N TYR A 87 -0.16 3.03 -11.27
CA TYR A 87 0.10 1.96 -10.32
C TYR A 87 -0.98 0.90 -10.48
N ILE A 88 -0.58 -0.37 -10.46
CA ILE A 88 -1.48 -1.52 -10.46
C ILE A 88 -1.16 -2.33 -9.21
N ILE A 89 -2.15 -2.55 -8.36
CA ILE A 89 -1.98 -3.37 -7.16
C ILE A 89 -2.11 -4.85 -7.52
N ASP A 90 -1.42 -5.72 -6.79
CA ASP A 90 -1.65 -7.16 -6.90
C ASP A 90 -3.06 -7.50 -6.39
N PRO A 91 -3.86 -8.28 -7.15
CA PRO A 91 -5.22 -8.59 -6.77
C PRO A 91 -5.31 -9.37 -5.44
N GLY A 92 -4.36 -10.26 -5.16
CA GLY A 92 -4.34 -11.01 -3.91
C GLY A 92 -4.02 -10.13 -2.71
N PHE A 93 -3.13 -9.15 -2.87
CA PHE A 93 -2.90 -8.12 -1.85
C PHE A 93 -4.15 -7.25 -1.65
N ALA A 94 -4.79 -6.79 -2.72
CA ALA A 94 -5.98 -5.95 -2.63
C ALA A 94 -7.13 -6.66 -1.91
N GLU A 95 -7.43 -7.91 -2.27
CA GLU A 95 -8.45 -8.72 -1.59
C GLU A 95 -8.17 -8.87 -0.10
N ALA A 96 -6.94 -9.25 0.26
CA ALA A 96 -6.52 -9.38 1.66
C ALA A 96 -6.62 -8.05 2.41
N TRP A 97 -6.25 -6.93 1.77
CA TRP A 97 -6.33 -5.60 2.35
C TRP A 97 -7.77 -5.17 2.62
N LEU A 98 -8.64 -5.31 1.63
CA LEU A 98 -10.07 -4.97 1.72
C LEU A 98 -10.77 -5.77 2.83
N ALA A 99 -10.40 -7.04 3.02
CA ALA A 99 -10.93 -7.88 4.09
C ALA A 99 -10.61 -7.34 5.51
N THR A 100 -9.60 -6.47 5.65
CA THR A 100 -9.27 -5.84 6.94
C THR A 100 -10.04 -4.55 7.21
N ILE A 101 -10.60 -3.87 6.19
CA ILE A 101 -11.29 -2.58 6.35
C ILE A 101 -12.42 -2.65 7.39
N PRO A 102 -13.35 -3.65 7.36
CA PRO A 102 -14.42 -3.73 8.34
C PRO A 102 -13.94 -3.92 9.78
N ARG A 103 -12.72 -4.43 9.98
CA ARG A 103 -12.11 -4.67 11.30
C ARG A 103 -11.46 -3.41 11.86
N ARG A 104 -11.10 -2.45 10.99
CA ARG A 104 -10.46 -1.16 11.33
C ARG A 104 -11.46 -0.05 11.63
N ALA A 105 -12.71 -0.16 11.15
CA ALA A 105 -13.77 0.82 11.36
C ALA A 105 -14.58 0.62 12.66
N ARG A 106 -14.21 -0.37 13.49
CA ARG A 106 -14.82 -0.66 14.79
C ARG A 106 -13.95 -0.15 15.91
#